data_AF-A0A2G6NA81-F1
#
_entry.id   AF-A0A2G6NA81-F1
#
_cell.length_a   1.000
_cell.length_b   1.000
_cell.length_c   1.000
_cell.angle_alpha   90.00
_cell.angle_beta   90.00
_cell.angle_gamma   90.00
#
_symmetry.space_group_name_H-M   'P 1'
#
loop_
_entity.id
_entity.type
_entity.pdbx_description
1 polymer ?
#
loop_
_entity_poly.entity_id
_entity_poly.type
_entity_poly.pdbx_seq_one_letter_code
_entity_poly.pdbx_strand_id
1 'polypeptide(L)'
;MTSSQSTASYAQSIASDIFAMISSSREQGINLDGGFQNEAISNQNMAIRYLFFTQKQLLHMGLFPKDMRKRFKASNILAIVEQHGKAVSVNLLCTLNHTFSSITSVQDVETNLLPAELNKFADAVRRVLAEDLQEAQATTSTS
;
A
#
# COMPACT_ATOMS: atom_id res chain seq x y z
N MET A 1 -27.53 6.91 -7.64
CA MET A 1 -26.47 7.92 -7.76
C MET A 1 -25.84 8.13 -6.39
N THR A 2 -24.81 7.37 -6.02
CA THR A 2 -24.07 7.53 -4.75
C THR A 2 -22.78 6.71 -4.82
N SER A 3 -21.71 7.27 -5.39
CA SER A 3 -20.39 6.60 -5.43
C SER A 3 -19.21 7.54 -5.18
N SER A 4 -19.48 8.85 -5.13
CA SER A 4 -18.43 9.87 -5.02
C SER A 4 -17.99 10.14 -3.58
N GLN A 5 -18.87 9.93 -2.59
CA GLN A 5 -18.63 10.33 -1.20
C GLN A 5 -17.80 9.31 -0.40
N SER A 6 -17.90 8.02 -0.73
CA SER A 6 -17.13 6.94 -0.10
C SER A 6 -15.69 6.84 -0.61
N THR A 7 -15.44 7.26 -1.85
CA THR A 7 -14.11 7.17 -2.45
C THR A 7 -13.19 8.27 -1.94
N ALA A 8 -13.72 9.49 -1.75
CA ALA A 8 -12.97 10.61 -1.17
C ALA A 8 -12.57 10.32 0.29
N SER A 9 -13.48 9.78 1.10
CA SER A 9 -13.16 9.41 2.49
C SER A 9 -12.14 8.27 2.55
N TYR A 10 -12.23 7.28 1.66
CA TYR A 10 -11.26 6.19 1.61
C TYR A 10 -9.85 6.66 1.22
N ALA A 11 -9.73 7.51 0.20
CA ALA A 11 -8.44 8.06 -0.20
C ALA A 11 -7.79 8.88 0.93
N GLN A 12 -8.59 9.65 1.67
CA GLN A 12 -8.15 10.41 2.83
C GLN A 12 -7.67 9.51 3.97
N SER A 13 -8.40 8.44 4.29
CA SER A 13 -7.96 7.45 5.28
C SER A 13 -6.61 6.83 4.88
N ILE A 14 -6.47 6.37 3.63
CA ILE A 14 -5.22 5.78 3.15
C ILE A 14 -4.08 6.81 3.16
N ALA A 15 -4.33 8.06 2.78
CA ALA A 15 -3.32 9.12 2.85
C ALA A 15 -2.84 9.34 4.29
N SER A 16 -3.78 9.38 5.24
CA SER A 16 -3.49 9.54 6.66
C SER A 16 -2.67 8.38 7.21
N ASP A 17 -3.03 7.13 6.88
CA ASP A 17 -2.30 5.94 7.33
C ASP A 17 -0.87 5.93 6.77
N ILE A 18 -0.72 6.21 5.47
CA ILE A 18 0.60 6.31 4.83
C ILE A 18 1.46 7.39 5.48
N PHE A 19 0.88 8.56 5.74
CA PHE A 19 1.58 9.66 6.39
C PHE A 19 2.00 9.30 7.82
N ALA A 20 1.14 8.60 8.56
CA ALA A 20 1.45 8.08 9.89
C ALA A 20 2.60 7.07 9.85
N MET A 21 2.63 6.16 8.87
CA MET A 21 3.75 5.22 8.68
C MET A 21 5.07 5.93 8.40
N ILE A 22 5.07 6.96 7.54
CA ILE A 22 6.26 7.79 7.25
C ILE A 22 6.72 8.51 8.52
N SER A 23 5.78 9.11 9.25
CA SER A 23 6.08 9.88 10.47
C SER A 23 6.63 8.99 11.58
N SER A 24 6.01 7.84 11.83
CA SER A 24 6.48 6.85 12.80
C SER A 24 7.87 6.33 12.43
N SER A 25 8.12 6.05 11.14
CA SER A 25 9.44 5.60 10.67
C SER A 25 10.51 6.70 10.86
N ARG A 26 10.15 7.97 10.66
CA ARG A 26 11.02 9.13 10.93
C ARG A 26 11.40 9.20 12.40
N GLU A 27 10.41 9.08 13.28
CA GLU A 27 10.60 9.11 14.74
C GLU A 27 11.49 7.96 15.24
N GLN A 28 11.42 6.80 14.57
CA GLN A 28 12.29 5.65 14.83
C GLN A 28 13.72 5.81 14.27
N GLY A 29 14.02 6.92 13.58
CA GLY A 29 15.34 7.15 12.99
C GLY A 29 15.62 6.30 11.74
N ILE A 30 14.59 5.73 11.11
CA ILE A 30 14.73 4.98 9.86
C ILE A 30 15.17 5.94 8.75
N ASN A 31 16.15 5.53 7.95
CA ASN A 31 16.53 6.26 6.75
C ASN A 31 15.42 6.14 5.69
N LEU A 32 14.47 7.08 5.71
CA LEU A 32 13.32 7.08 4.81
C LEU A 32 13.71 7.05 3.32
N ASP A 33 14.77 7.76 2.97
CA ASP A 33 15.22 7.89 1.57
C ASP A 33 16.06 6.69 1.10
N GLY A 34 16.45 5.82 2.05
CA GLY A 34 16.96 4.48 1.77
C GLY A 34 15.87 3.48 1.41
N GLY A 35 14.59 3.87 1.51
CA GLY A 35 13.45 2.99 1.38
C GLY A 35 13.20 2.15 2.63
N PHE A 36 11.94 1.78 2.86
CA PHE A 36 11.51 1.03 4.02
C PHE A 36 10.21 0.27 3.74
N GLN A 37 9.80 -0.58 4.67
CA GLN A 37 8.55 -1.33 4.57
C GLN A 37 7.80 -1.27 5.90
N ASN A 38 6.48 -1.33 5.81
CA ASN A 38 5.59 -1.43 6.95
C ASN A 38 4.59 -2.58 6.71
N GLU A 39 4.42 -3.45 7.69
CA GLU A 39 3.46 -4.55 7.64
C GLU A 39 2.24 -4.16 8.47
N ALA A 40 1.12 -3.87 7.79
CA ALA A 40 -0.08 -3.35 8.44
C ALA A 40 -0.93 -4.47 9.05
N ILE A 41 -1.04 -5.60 8.35
CA ILE A 41 -1.73 -6.80 8.81
C ILE A 41 -0.89 -8.01 8.40
N SER A 42 -0.77 -8.98 9.29
CA SER A 42 -0.07 -10.23 9.02
C SER A 42 -0.62 -11.32 9.93
N ASN A 43 -1.11 -12.39 9.33
CA ASN A 43 -1.52 -13.60 10.03
C ASN A 43 -1.06 -14.84 9.23
N GLN A 44 -1.51 -16.04 9.61
CA GLN A 44 -1.09 -17.27 8.94
C GLN A 44 -1.54 -17.36 7.48
N ASN A 45 -2.67 -16.73 7.13
CA ASN A 45 -3.34 -16.89 5.84
C ASN A 45 -3.20 -15.68 4.93
N MET A 46 -2.94 -14.48 5.47
CA MET A 46 -2.86 -13.25 4.71
C MET A 46 -1.86 -12.25 5.29
N ALA A 47 -1.34 -11.38 4.43
CA ALA A 47 -0.56 -10.22 4.83
C ALA A 47 -0.87 -9.00 3.95
N ILE A 48 -0.81 -7.81 4.53
CA ILE A 48 -0.91 -6.52 3.83
C ILE A 48 0.33 -5.70 4.18
N ARG A 49 1.13 -5.39 3.16
CA ARG A 49 2.41 -4.69 3.30
C ARG A 49 2.44 -3.42 2.48
N TYR A 50 3.01 -2.37 3.04
CA TYR A 50 3.33 -1.13 2.35
C TYR A 50 4.84 -1.05 2.13
N LEU A 51 5.24 -0.85 0.89
CA LEU A 51 6.63 -0.74 0.48
C LEU A 51 6.91 0.68 -0.01
N PHE A 52 7.89 1.33 0.61
CA PHE A 52 8.30 2.69 0.33
C PHE A 52 9.65 2.63 -0.37
N PHE A 53 9.65 2.80 -1.69
CA PHE A 53 10.85 2.67 -2.50
C PHE A 53 11.13 3.90 -3.34
N THR A 54 12.43 4.18 -3.47
CA THR A 54 12.92 5.15 -4.44
C THR A 54 12.78 4.62 -5.87
N GLN A 55 12.79 5.52 -6.84
CA GLN A 55 12.81 5.15 -8.26
C GLN A 55 13.92 4.13 -8.57
N LYS A 56 15.13 4.40 -8.04
CA LYS A 56 16.33 3.61 -8.30
C LYS A 56 16.15 2.17 -7.83
N GLN A 57 15.60 1.98 -6.63
CA GLN A 57 15.33 0.65 -6.08
C GLN A 57 14.35 -0.13 -6.96
N LEU A 58 13.23 0.48 -7.34
CA LEU A 58 12.23 -0.17 -8.18
C LEU A 58 12.76 -0.54 -9.57
N LEU A 59 13.56 0.33 -10.18
CA LEU A 59 14.16 0.06 -11.48
C LEU A 59 15.20 -1.07 -11.41
N HIS A 60 15.97 -1.15 -10.32
CA HIS A 60 16.94 -2.22 -10.10
C HIS A 60 16.32 -3.60 -9.88
N MET A 61 15.12 -3.68 -9.28
CA MET A 61 14.45 -4.97 -9.05
C MET A 61 14.12 -5.71 -10.35
N GLY A 62 13.89 -5.00 -11.46
CA GLY A 62 13.62 -5.61 -12.77
C GLY A 62 12.29 -6.37 -12.88
N LEU A 63 11.45 -6.34 -11.84
CA LEU A 63 10.19 -7.11 -11.75
C LEU A 63 8.99 -6.44 -12.45
N PHE A 64 9.12 -5.17 -12.84
CA PHE A 64 7.97 -4.35 -13.26
C PHE A 64 7.88 -4.17 -14.79
N PRO A 65 6.66 -4.28 -15.39
CA PRO A 65 6.43 -3.97 -16.80
C PRO A 65 6.89 -2.57 -17.19
N LYS A 66 7.24 -2.36 -18.48
CA LYS A 66 7.74 -1.07 -18.98
C LYS A 66 6.80 0.09 -18.67
N ASP A 67 5.50 -0.10 -18.81
CA ASP A 67 4.53 0.98 -18.60
C ASP A 67 4.36 1.36 -17.14
N MET A 68 4.54 0.41 -16.22
CA MET A 68 4.58 0.70 -14.79
C MET A 68 5.88 1.45 -14.42
N ARG A 69 7.03 1.05 -14.99
CA ARG A 69 8.31 1.72 -14.75
C ARG A 69 8.31 3.19 -15.14
N LYS A 70 7.62 3.57 -16.21
CA LYS A 70 7.46 4.97 -16.64
C LYS A 70 6.72 5.84 -15.63
N ARG A 71 5.93 5.24 -14.73
CA ARG A 71 5.15 5.95 -13.71
C ARG A 71 5.96 6.19 -12.43
N PHE A 72 7.10 5.51 -12.26
CA PHE A 72 7.92 5.67 -11.06
C PHE A 72 8.54 7.06 -11.01
N LYS A 73 8.40 7.72 -9.86
CA LYS A 73 8.99 9.03 -9.55
C LYS A 73 10.04 8.87 -8.45
N ALA A 74 10.51 9.98 -7.87
CA ALA A 74 11.55 9.99 -6.84
C ALA A 74 11.20 9.04 -5.68
N SER A 75 9.97 9.13 -5.17
CA SER A 75 9.46 8.27 -4.10
C SER A 75 8.16 7.59 -4.53
N ASN A 76 8.02 6.31 -4.21
CA ASN A 76 6.93 5.47 -4.68
C ASN A 76 6.44 4.56 -3.55
N ILE A 77 5.13 4.49 -3.38
CA ILE A 77 4.50 3.70 -2.33
C ILE A 77 3.69 2.60 -3.00
N LEU A 78 4.05 1.36 -2.71
CA LEU A 78 3.33 0.18 -3.18
C LEU A 78 2.59 -0.46 -2.01
N ALA A 79 1.45 -1.06 -2.30
CA ALA A 79 0.81 -1.99 -1.38
C ALA A 79 0.80 -3.40 -1.99
N ILE A 80 1.18 -4.38 -1.18
CA ILE A 80 1.11 -5.79 -1.50
C ILE A 80 0.04 -6.42 -0.61
N VAL A 81 -0.88 -7.14 -1.24
CA VAL A 81 -1.82 -8.04 -0.57
C VAL A 81 -1.39 -9.46 -0.87
N GLU A 82 -1.14 -10.23 0.18
CA GLU A 82 -0.71 -11.62 0.13
C GLU A 82 -1.79 -12.52 0.72
N GLN A 83 -1.92 -13.71 0.16
CA GLN A 83 -2.77 -14.77 0.66
C GLN A 83 -2.03 -16.11 0.52
N HIS A 84 -2.01 -16.92 1.56
CA HIS A 84 -1.29 -18.19 1.61
C HIS A 84 0.17 -18.07 1.15
N GLY A 85 0.82 -16.98 1.59
CA GLY A 85 2.22 -16.64 1.24
C GLY A 85 2.46 -16.20 -0.21
N LYS A 86 1.40 -15.97 -1.01
CA LYS A 86 1.51 -15.53 -2.41
C LYS A 86 0.92 -14.13 -2.57
N ALA A 87 1.64 -13.27 -3.28
CA ALA A 87 1.13 -11.96 -3.66
C ALA A 87 -0.06 -12.12 -4.63
N VAL A 88 -1.25 -11.74 -4.17
CA VAL A 88 -2.49 -11.74 -4.97
C VAL A 88 -2.77 -10.38 -5.59
N SER A 89 -2.13 -9.32 -5.07
CA SER A 89 -2.21 -7.98 -5.62
C SER A 89 -0.97 -7.15 -5.28
N VAL A 90 -0.46 -6.40 -6.25
CA VAL A 90 0.61 -5.41 -6.06
C VAL A 90 0.17 -4.12 -6.75
N ASN A 91 -0.04 -3.06 -5.97
CA ASN A 91 -0.62 -1.81 -6.46
C ASN A 91 0.34 -0.65 -6.17
N LEU A 92 0.57 0.21 -7.17
CA LEU A 92 1.34 1.44 -6.99
C LEU A 92 0.38 2.52 -6.48
N LEU A 93 0.34 2.74 -5.17
CA LEU A 93 -0.66 3.61 -4.54
C LEU A 93 -0.33 5.10 -4.69
N CYS A 94 0.95 5.47 -4.61
CA CYS A 94 1.38 6.86 -4.62
C CYS A 94 2.72 7.03 -5.36
N THR A 95 2.88 8.13 -6.10
CA THR A 95 4.17 8.52 -6.68
C THR A 95 4.44 10.02 -6.50
N LEU A 96 5.58 10.35 -5.88
CA LEU A 96 5.97 11.72 -5.53
C LEU A 96 7.27 12.12 -6.24
N ASN A 97 7.37 13.39 -6.62
CA ASN A 97 8.56 13.95 -7.27
C ASN A 97 9.68 14.35 -6.28
N HIS A 98 9.45 14.17 -4.98
CA HIS A 98 10.38 14.50 -3.90
C HIS A 98 10.62 13.28 -3.00
N THR A 99 11.54 13.40 -2.04
CA THR A 99 12.00 12.32 -1.17
C THR A 99 11.00 12.03 -0.04
N PHE A 100 11.04 10.85 0.59
CA PHE A 100 10.15 10.56 1.72
C PHE A 100 10.45 11.45 2.93
N SER A 101 11.72 11.81 3.13
CA SER A 101 12.15 12.74 4.17
C SER A 101 11.50 14.13 4.07
N SER A 102 11.15 14.59 2.87
CA SER A 102 10.57 15.92 2.67
C SER A 102 9.04 15.98 2.81
N ILE A 103 8.37 14.84 3.03
CA ILE A 103 6.91 14.79 3.21
C ILE A 103 6.58 15.33 4.60
N THR A 104 5.82 16.42 4.68
CA THR A 104 5.51 17.09 5.96
C THR A 104 4.02 17.14 6.26
N SER A 105 3.16 16.76 5.31
CA SER A 105 1.72 16.78 5.48
C SER A 105 1.03 15.56 4.86
N VAL A 106 -0.18 15.25 5.34
CA VAL A 106 -1.08 14.26 4.73
C VAL A 106 -1.44 14.66 3.29
N GLN A 107 -1.59 15.97 3.04
CA GLN A 107 -1.96 16.51 1.73
C GLN A 107 -0.94 16.16 0.64
N ASP A 108 0.34 16.08 0.98
CA ASP A 108 1.41 15.68 0.06
C ASP A 108 1.18 14.26 -0.47
N VAL A 109 0.70 13.37 0.40
CA VAL A 109 0.35 11.99 0.05
C VAL A 109 -0.96 11.96 -0.72
N GLU A 110 -2.02 12.58 -0.18
CA GLU A 110 -3.38 12.53 -0.73
C GLU A 110 -3.45 12.98 -2.18
N THR A 111 -2.79 14.10 -2.51
CA THR A 111 -2.79 14.67 -3.87
C THR A 111 -2.02 13.83 -4.89
N ASN A 112 -1.18 12.91 -4.43
CA ASN A 112 -0.35 12.04 -5.27
C ASN A 112 -0.80 10.58 -5.25
N LEU A 113 -1.92 10.26 -4.58
CA LEU A 113 -2.53 8.94 -4.65
C LEU A 113 -3.07 8.65 -6.05
N LEU A 114 -3.04 7.38 -6.42
CA LEU A 114 -3.46 6.87 -7.72
C LEU A 114 -4.82 6.17 -7.59
N PRO A 115 -5.95 6.83 -7.94
CA PRO A 115 -7.29 6.34 -7.59
C PRO A 115 -7.63 4.96 -8.15
N ALA A 116 -7.20 4.68 -9.38
CA ALA A 116 -7.41 3.37 -10.01
C ALA A 116 -6.68 2.24 -9.27
N GLU A 117 -5.52 2.52 -8.69
CA GLU A 117 -4.71 1.56 -7.93
C GLU A 117 -5.26 1.38 -6.51
N LEU A 118 -5.78 2.46 -5.89
CA LEU A 118 -6.51 2.39 -4.63
C LEU A 118 -7.74 1.48 -4.70
N ASN A 119 -8.51 1.58 -5.78
CA ASN A 119 -9.70 0.74 -5.96
C ASN A 119 -9.32 -0.75 -6.08
N LYS A 120 -8.32 -1.08 -6.91
CA LYS A 120 -7.79 -2.44 -7.02
C LYS A 120 -7.28 -2.98 -5.70
N PHE A 121 -6.56 -2.14 -4.94
CA PHE A 121 -6.09 -2.48 -3.60
C PHE A 121 -7.27 -2.76 -2.65
N ALA A 122 -8.27 -1.88 -2.60
CA ALA A 122 -9.44 -2.05 -1.75
C ALA A 122 -10.20 -3.35 -2.09
N ASP A 123 -10.37 -3.65 -3.37
CA ASP A 123 -11.03 -4.87 -3.83
C ASP A 123 -10.24 -6.13 -3.43
N ALA A 124 -8.92 -6.10 -3.57
CA ALA A 124 -8.06 -7.19 -3.12
C ALA A 124 -8.13 -7.41 -1.60
N VAL A 125 -8.09 -6.33 -0.81
CA VAL A 125 -8.22 -6.39 0.65
C VAL A 125 -9.57 -6.96 1.06
N ARG A 126 -10.67 -6.47 0.48
CA ARG A 126 -12.02 -7.00 0.76
C ARG A 126 -12.13 -8.48 0.46
N ARG A 127 -11.55 -8.92 -0.67
CA ARG A 127 -11.56 -10.34 -1.06
C ARG A 127 -10.82 -11.20 -0.04
N VAL A 128 -9.57 -10.88 0.30
CA VAL A 128 -8.78 -11.73 1.21
C VAL A 128 -9.35 -11.74 2.62
N LEU A 129 -9.92 -10.62 3.11
CA LEU A 129 -10.59 -10.59 4.40
C LEU A 129 -11.87 -11.43 4.42
N ALA A 130 -12.65 -11.41 3.34
CA ALA A 130 -13.85 -12.23 3.24
C ALA A 130 -13.50 -13.72 3.20
N GLU A 131 -12.45 -14.10 2.48
CA GLU A 131 -11.97 -15.47 2.39
C GLU A 131 -11.38 -15.96 3.72
N ASP A 132 -10.54 -15.16 4.39
CA ASP A 132 -9.98 -15.48 5.72
C ASP A 132 -11.10 -15.68 6.77
N LEU A 133 -12.13 -14.83 6.75
CA LEU A 133 -13.29 -14.99 7.64
C LEU A 133 -14.08 -16.27 7.37
N GLN A 134 -14.26 -16.65 6.10
CA GLN A 134 -14.93 -17.89 5.72
C GLN A 134 -14.13 -19.12 6.16
N GLU A 135 -12.82 -19.11 5.96
CA GLU A 135 -11.91 -20.18 6.39
C GLU A 135 -11.93 -20.35 7.92
N ALA A 136 -11.95 -19.23 8.68
CA ALA A 136 -12.04 -19.24 10.14
C ALA A 136 -13.39 -19.81 10.66
N GLN A 137 -14.50 -19.56 9.95
CA GLN A 137 -15.82 -20.10 10.29
C GLN A 137 -15.94 -21.59 9.93
N ALA A 138 -15.31 -22.03 8.85
CA ALA A 138 -15.32 -23.43 8.43
C ALA A 138 -14.56 -24.33 9.42
N THR A 139 -13.41 -23.84 9.93
CA THR A 139 -12.58 -24.56 10.91
C THR A 139 -13.24 -24.66 12.29
N THR A 140 -14.06 -23.68 12.69
CA THR A 140 -14.83 -23.72 13.95
C THR A 140 -16.09 -24.60 13.87
N SER A 141 -16.59 -24.89 12.67
CA SER A 141 -17.79 -25.72 12.47
C SER A 141 -17.49 -27.22 12.30
N THR A 142 -16.21 -27.60 12.21
CA THR A 142 -15.75 -28.99 12.03
C THR A 142 -15.01 -29.56 13.26
N SER A 143 -14.99 -28.82 14.37
CA SER A 143 -14.49 -29.25 15.68
C SER A 143 -15.64 -29.54 16.63
#